data_AF-A0A957JQB6-F1
#
_entry.id   AF-A0A957JQB6-F1
#
_cell.length_a   1.000
_cell.length_b   1.000
_cell.length_c   1.000
_cell.angle_alpha   90.00
_cell.angle_beta   90.00
_cell.angle_gamma   90.00
#
_symmetry.space_group_name_H-M   'P 1'
#
loop_
_entity.id
_entity.type
_entity.pdbx_description
1 polymer ?
#
loop_
_entity_poly.entity_id
_entity_poly.type
_entity_poly.pdbx_seq_one_letter_code
_entity_poly.pdbx_strand_id
1 'polypeptide(L)'
;IASSFRTPYYTMAEVVGTNGRLSLTRPFTALDNPRRQLLFFGPDSDDPVEIPVPDEYLYLGEVEDMHDAILHGRPSYLTLAETRNHVKTVLALYESARTGKVVGL
;
A
#
# COMPACT_ATOMS: atom_id res chain seq x y z
N ILE A 1 -10.20 -2.57 -5.61
CA ILE A 1 -8.84 -2.26 -6.13
C ILE A 1 -8.94 -2.22 -7.65
N ALA A 2 -8.38 -1.20 -8.29
CA ALA A 2 -8.32 -1.09 -9.75
C ALA A 2 -6.88 -0.77 -10.17
N SER A 3 -6.43 -1.34 -11.27
CA SER A 3 -5.10 -1.12 -11.84
C SER A 3 -5.18 -1.22 -13.36
N SER A 4 -4.39 -0.42 -14.08
CA SER A 4 -4.40 -0.40 -15.54
C SER A 4 -3.05 0.09 -16.09
N PHE A 5 -2.65 -0.47 -17.23
CA PHE A 5 -1.50 -0.03 -18.01
C PHE A 5 -1.86 0.92 -19.16
N ARG A 6 -3.16 1.09 -19.47
CA ARG A 6 -3.65 1.79 -20.67
C ARG A 6 -4.51 3.02 -20.38
N THR A 7 -4.48 3.49 -19.13
CA THR A 7 -5.18 4.70 -18.69
C THR A 7 -4.16 5.78 -18.30
N PRO A 8 -4.55 7.06 -18.28
CA PRO A 8 -3.70 8.12 -17.73
C PRO A 8 -3.18 7.77 -16.34
N TYR A 9 -1.94 8.21 -16.02
CA TYR A 9 -1.29 7.88 -14.76
C TYR A 9 -2.05 8.46 -13.57
N TYR A 10 -2.55 7.58 -12.72
CA TYR A 10 -3.23 7.92 -11.48
C TYR A 10 -2.99 6.80 -10.46
N THR A 11 -2.67 7.18 -9.23
CA THR A 11 -2.49 6.27 -8.09
C THR A 11 -3.14 6.92 -6.88
N MET A 12 -3.80 6.12 -6.04
CA MET A 12 -4.31 6.57 -4.74
C MET A 12 -4.53 5.34 -3.88
N ALA A 13 -4.32 5.48 -2.57
CA ALA A 13 -4.77 4.53 -1.58
C ALA A 13 -5.64 5.26 -0.56
N GLU A 14 -6.75 4.64 -0.17
CA GLU A 14 -7.65 5.18 0.85
C GLU A 14 -7.99 4.06 1.84
N VAL A 15 -7.99 4.40 3.12
CA VAL A 15 -8.47 3.54 4.20
C VAL A 15 -9.61 4.26 4.88
N VAL A 16 -10.82 3.71 4.77
CA VAL A 16 -12.04 4.29 5.35
C VAL A 16 -12.43 3.50 6.58
N GLY A 17 -12.53 4.18 7.72
CA GLY A 17 -12.96 3.61 8.99
C GLY A 17 -14.20 4.33 9.53
N THR A 18 -14.66 3.88 10.69
CA THR A 18 -15.83 4.49 11.37
C THR A 18 -15.55 5.87 11.95
N ASN A 19 -14.27 6.19 12.19
CA ASN A 19 -13.83 7.44 12.83
C ASN A 19 -13.09 8.37 11.88
N GLY A 20 -13.26 8.18 10.57
CA GLY A 20 -12.58 8.99 9.55
C GLY A 20 -11.97 8.17 8.43
N ARG A 21 -11.22 8.85 7.57
CA ARG A 21 -10.49 8.24 6.45
C ARG A 21 -9.05 8.74 6.36
N LEU A 22 -8.17 7.87 5.90
CA LEU A 22 -6.81 8.20 5.47
C LEU A 22 -6.74 8.16 3.96
N SER A 23 -6.17 9.20 3.34
CA SER A 23 -5.96 9.29 1.90
C SER A 23 -4.48 9.51 1.60
N LEU A 24 -3.93 8.72 0.69
CA LEU A 24 -2.55 8.79 0.24
C LEU A 24 -2.51 8.94 -1.30
N THR A 25 -2.11 10.12 -1.77
CA THR A 25 -2.23 10.52 -3.19
C THR A 25 -1.17 9.90 -4.11
N ARG A 26 -0.03 9.47 -3.57
CA ARG A 26 1.08 8.84 -4.31
C ARG A 26 1.73 7.73 -3.47
N PRO A 27 1.05 6.59 -3.28
CA PRO A 27 1.44 5.62 -2.26
C PRO A 27 2.58 4.67 -2.65
N PHE A 28 2.88 4.50 -3.95
CA PHE A 28 3.68 3.36 -4.41
C PHE A 28 5.10 3.70 -4.89
N THR A 29 5.26 4.80 -5.65
CA THR A 29 6.53 5.14 -6.32
C THR A 29 6.72 6.65 -6.37
N ALA A 30 7.95 7.11 -6.63
CA ALA A 30 8.33 8.52 -6.66
C ALA A 30 7.91 9.23 -5.35
N LEU A 31 8.38 8.70 -4.22
CA LEU A 31 8.00 9.18 -2.89
C LEU A 31 8.57 10.57 -2.57
N ASP A 32 9.58 11.00 -3.33
CA ASP A 32 10.16 12.35 -3.35
C ASP A 32 9.29 13.38 -4.09
N ASN A 33 8.13 12.99 -4.61
CA ASN A 33 7.24 13.90 -5.33
C ASN A 33 6.60 14.91 -4.35
N PRO A 34 6.71 16.23 -4.60
CA PRO A 34 6.16 17.25 -3.70
C PRO A 34 4.61 17.27 -3.65
N ARG A 35 3.94 16.49 -4.51
CA ARG A 35 2.48 16.29 -4.48
C ARG A 35 2.05 15.05 -3.69
N ARG A 36 2.97 14.32 -3.08
CA ARG A 36 2.66 13.21 -2.18
C ARG A 36 2.17 13.78 -0.86
N GLN A 37 0.97 13.37 -0.46
CA GLN A 37 0.37 13.80 0.80
C GLN A 37 -0.28 12.61 1.48
N LEU A 38 -0.13 12.53 2.80
CA LEU A 38 -0.94 11.68 3.66
C LEU A 38 -1.94 12.57 4.39
N LEU A 39 -3.22 12.41 4.10
CA LEU A 39 -4.28 13.25 4.64
C LEU A 39 -5.20 12.43 5.54
N PHE A 40 -5.50 12.94 6.72
CA PHE A 40 -6.52 12.39 7.61
C PHE A 40 -7.74 13.30 7.61
N PHE A 41 -8.91 12.69 7.41
CA PHE A 41 -10.20 13.35 7.52
C PHE A 41 -10.90 12.79 8.75
N GLY A 42 -11.19 13.66 9.73
CA GLY A 42 -11.91 13.30 10.94
C GLY A 42 -13.40 12.99 10.67
N PRO A 43 -14.13 12.47 11.66
CA PRO A 43 -15.54 12.11 11.50
C PRO A 43 -16.45 13.32 11.27
N ASP A 44 -16.09 14.48 11.84
CA ASP A 44 -16.92 15.68 11.89
C ASP A 44 -16.29 16.89 11.16
N SER A 45 -15.28 16.66 10.32
CA SER A 45 -14.56 17.71 9.60
C SER A 45 -14.37 17.34 8.13
N ASP A 46 -14.84 18.21 7.23
CA ASP A 46 -14.55 18.10 5.81
C ASP A 46 -13.12 18.56 5.48
N ASP A 47 -12.50 19.36 6.35
CA ASP A 47 -11.12 19.81 6.20
C ASP A 47 -10.14 18.71 6.65
N PRO A 48 -9.23 18.26 5.76
CA PRO A 48 -8.21 17.29 6.10
C PRO A 48 -7.07 17.90 6.91
N VAL A 49 -6.49 17.08 7.79
CA VAL A 49 -5.19 17.35 8.41
C VAL A 49 -4.12 16.58 7.65
N GLU A 50 -3.09 17.27 7.19
CA GLU A 50 -1.91 16.62 6.61
C GLU A 50 -1.06 16.00 7.71
N ILE A 51 -0.77 14.70 7.57
CA ILE A 51 0.14 13.97 8.43
C ILE A 51 1.54 14.07 7.80
N PRO A 52 2.53 14.66 8.49
CA PRO A 52 3.88 14.75 7.97
C PRO A 52 4.48 13.35 7.85
N VAL A 53 4.99 13.04 6.66
CA VAL A 53 5.74 11.81 6.41
C VAL A 53 7.15 12.21 5.98
N PRO A 54 8.20 11.83 6.73
CA PRO A 54 9.57 12.13 6.35
C PRO A 54 9.90 11.60 4.95
N ASP A 55 10.70 12.37 4.21
CA ASP A 55 11.28 11.90 2.96
C ASP A 55 12.44 10.98 3.27
N GLU A 56 12.31 9.74 2.81
CA GLU A 56 13.33 8.70 2.94
C GLU A 56 13.58 8.06 1.57
N TYR A 57 14.75 7.46 1.40
CA TYR A 57 15.03 6.69 0.20
C TYR A 57 14.07 5.49 0.13
N LEU A 58 13.32 5.38 -0.98
CA LEU A 58 12.24 4.38 -1.17
C LEU A 58 12.63 2.95 -0.79
N TYR A 59 13.87 2.53 -1.08
CA TYR A 59 14.33 1.16 -0.86
C TYR A 59 15.19 1.00 0.41
N LEU A 60 15.43 2.07 1.18
CA LEU A 60 16.34 2.01 2.33
C LEU A 60 15.85 1.01 3.38
N GLY A 61 14.57 1.06 3.74
CA GLY A 61 13.98 0.14 4.71
C GLY A 61 14.06 -1.33 4.28
N GLU A 62 14.00 -1.62 2.97
CA GLU A 62 14.15 -2.99 2.45
C GLU A 62 15.59 -3.50 2.63
N VAL A 63 16.58 -2.64 2.42
CA VAL A 63 17.99 -2.98 2.63
C VAL A 63 18.31 -3.15 4.11
N GLU A 64 17.76 -2.29 4.96
CA GLU A 64 17.91 -2.38 6.42
C GLU A 64 17.25 -3.64 6.99
N ASP A 65 16.06 -4.01 6.53
CA ASP A 65 15.38 -5.26 6.91
C ASP A 65 16.19 -6.49 6.50
N MET A 66 16.69 -6.50 5.25
CA MET A 66 17.54 -7.59 4.76
C MET A 66 18.85 -7.68 5.56
N HIS A 67 19.47 -6.55 5.88
CA HIS A 67 20.68 -6.50 6.70
C HIS A 67 20.46 -7.13 8.07
N ASP A 68 19.37 -6.75 8.74
CA ASP A 68 18.99 -7.28 10.05
C ASP A 68 18.68 -8.77 10.03
N ALA A 69 18.01 -9.24 8.98
CA ALA A 69 17.73 -10.66 8.81
C ALA A 69 19.02 -11.48 8.64
N ILE A 70 19.97 -10.98 7.84
CA ILE A 70 21.21 -11.70 7.52
C ILE A 70 22.20 -11.65 8.68
N LEU A 71 22.48 -10.47 9.23
CA LEU A 71 23.54 -10.30 10.24
C LEU A 71 23.06 -10.59 11.66
N HIS A 72 21.79 -10.34 11.96
CA HIS A 72 21.24 -10.45 13.31
C HIS A 72 20.24 -11.59 13.46
N GLY A 73 19.93 -12.33 12.38
CA GLY A 73 18.99 -13.45 12.41
C GLY A 73 17.55 -13.03 12.73
N ARG A 74 17.21 -11.75 12.54
CA ARG A 74 15.83 -11.27 12.74
C ARG A 74 14.90 -11.84 11.66
N PRO A 75 13.61 -12.09 11.97
CA PRO A 75 12.64 -12.35 10.91
C PRO A 75 12.55 -11.14 9.98
N SER A 76 12.48 -11.36 8.66
CA SER A 76 12.16 -10.30 7.71
C SER A 76 10.80 -9.70 8.04
N TYR A 77 10.67 -8.38 7.85
CA TYR A 77 9.43 -7.63 8.07
C TYR A 77 8.26 -8.26 7.31
N LEU A 78 8.46 -8.58 6.02
CA LEU A 78 7.48 -9.29 5.22
C LEU A 78 7.76 -10.80 5.23
N THR A 79 6.92 -11.56 5.92
CA THR A 79 7.12 -13.01 6.05
C THR A 79 6.74 -13.77 4.77
N LEU A 80 7.35 -14.95 4.56
CA LEU A 80 6.96 -15.84 3.46
C LEU A 80 5.49 -16.27 3.49
N ALA A 81 4.91 -16.40 4.69
CA ALA A 81 3.50 -16.74 4.86
C ALA A 81 2.61 -15.60 4.33
N GLU A 82 2.95 -14.36 4.65
CA GLU A 82 2.25 -13.17 4.17
C GLU A 82 2.43 -12.98 2.66
N THR A 83 3.66 -13.13 2.13
CA THR A 83 3.90 -13.10 0.69
C THR A 83 3.06 -14.14 -0.06
N ARG A 84 2.89 -15.35 0.51
CA ARG A 84 2.03 -16.39 -0.08
C ARG A 84 0.55 -15.96 -0.11
N ASN A 85 0.08 -15.23 0.90
CA ASN A 85 -1.28 -14.69 0.91
C ASN A 85 -1.46 -13.60 -0.16
N HIS A 86 -0.46 -12.74 -0.41
CA HIS A 86 -0.50 -11.80 -1.53
C HIS A 86 -0.67 -12.52 -2.88
N VAL A 87 0.09 -13.59 -3.11
CA VAL A 87 -0.03 -14.41 -4.33
C VAL A 87 -1.41 -15.07 -4.43
N LYS A 88 -1.94 -15.65 -3.34
CA LYS A 88 -3.30 -16.22 -3.32
C LYS A 88 -4.36 -15.20 -3.72
N THR A 89 -4.26 -13.97 -3.20
CA THR A 89 -5.16 -12.88 -3.55
C THR A 89 -5.15 -12.58 -5.05
N VAL A 90 -3.95 -12.47 -5.65
CA VAL A 90 -3.83 -12.24 -7.09
C VAL A 90 -4.40 -13.39 -7.91
N LEU A 91 -4.15 -14.64 -7.52
CA LEU A 91 -4.72 -15.82 -8.20
C LEU A 91 -6.26 -15.86 -8.10
N ALA A 92 -6.82 -15.53 -6.95
CA ALA A 92 -8.27 -15.44 -6.76
C ALA A 92 -8.90 -14.34 -7.64
N LEU A 93 -8.22 -13.19 -7.80
CA LEU A 93 -8.67 -12.12 -8.70
C LEU A 93 -8.65 -12.58 -10.17
N TYR A 94 -7.62 -13.32 -10.60
CA TYR A 94 -7.57 -13.88 -11.96
C TYR A 94 -8.70 -14.89 -12.21
N GLU A 95 -8.95 -15.78 -11.27
CA GLU A 95 -10.03 -16.76 -11.38
C GLU A 95 -11.41 -16.09 -11.37
N SER A 96 -11.59 -15.07 -10.54
CA SER A 96 -12.80 -14.24 -10.51
C SER A 96 -13.05 -13.56 -11.86
N ALA A 97 -12.01 -12.94 -12.45
CA ALA A 97 -12.11 -12.31 -13.76
C ALA A 97 -12.44 -13.30 -14.88
N ARG A 98 -11.91 -14.53 -14.81
CA ARG A 98 -12.16 -15.60 -15.80
C ARG A 98 -13.59 -16.16 -15.71
N THR A 99 -14.12 -16.30 -14.51
CA THR A 99 -15.39 -16.99 -14.25
C THR A 99 -16.58 -16.06 -14.06
N GLY A 100 -16.33 -14.77 -13.80
CA GLY A 100 -17.36 -13.80 -13.42
C GLY A 100 -17.95 -14.04 -12.03
N LYS A 101 -17.29 -14.82 -11.17
CA LYS A 101 -17.77 -15.18 -9.82
C LYS A 101 -16.79 -14.76 -8.75
N VAL A 102 -17.29 -14.45 -7.56
CA VAL A 102 -16.45 -14.19 -6.39
C VAL A 102 -15.70 -15.46 -5.99
N VAL A 103 -14.39 -15.33 -5.73
CA VAL A 103 -13.50 -16.41 -5.27
C VAL A 103 -12.97 -16.04 -3.88
N GLY A 104 -13.12 -16.95 -2.91
CA GLY A 104 -12.61 -16.78 -1.54
C GLY A 104 -11.13 -17.10 -1.42
N LEU A 105 -10.50 -16.62 -0.34
CA LEU A 105 -9.09 -16.83 0.01
C LEU A 105 -8.90 -17.95 1.05
#